data_AF-A0A4Q9W9F8-F1
#
_entry.id   AF-A0A4Q9W9F8-F1
#
_cell.length_a   1.000
_cell.length_b   1.000
_cell.length_c   1.000
_cell.angle_alpha   90.00
_cell.angle_beta   90.00
_cell.angle_gamma   90.00
#
_symmetry.space_group_name_H-M   'P 1'
#
loop_
_entity.id
_entity.type
_entity.pdbx_description
1 polymer ?
#
loop_
_entity_poly.entity_id
_entity_poly.type
_entity_poly.pdbx_seq_one_letter_code
_entity_poly.pdbx_strand_id
1 'polypeptide(L)'
;MRVAIIGMGTAGVSVLRQLVKHENFSTLTVDVYDNKINMGHGVPFQNDSDELLINLPSKKMSLNLEDDLEFWHWYQQQNIFSYENPKYLPRFIFGHYMKSYLLHFDKIFDNLTLIHDEVKEIFTNSNVDETALKYYVCTSDDMNDWKEYDYIFLTIGTLSYHDPYQLKGILGYIQSPYPTYNTLDEVKETDRIAIIGTGLASLDVVRYVATHHKHLPIIMTSRSAQLPSVRGNMQEITFRYLTKQTFNSIKAVNYGNVPLDTLVKLFYKECEEWNIELDTLINRRSGNHIDDLQYDLDHSQELGVFQGLIEHLKENLNWIYNSLSSSDQQLFDKKYTKVIQLNSNPMPPRTAKLLIELMQNGSLIIKRGLENITHDGQLFNLTFKDTSSCDDFNIIINATGAKTHLAELDEDDQLVINLENRRIVQAHPMGGIQIVPETNQIISPRYGTLTNAVAIGQLTNGVNKLRNGVKMIVSQVVNAVDYLYEHQSRLSRDNISKK
;
A
#
# COMPACT_ATOMS: atom_id res chain seq x y z
N MET A 1 -30.95 0.85 2.75
CA MET A 1 -29.80 0.22 3.45
C MET A 1 -28.77 1.32 3.68
N ARG A 2 -28.23 1.46 4.89
CA ARG A 2 -27.24 2.49 5.22
C ARG A 2 -25.82 1.93 5.21
N VAL A 3 -24.94 2.56 4.46
CA VAL A 3 -23.57 2.09 4.19
C VAL A 3 -22.56 3.13 4.69
N ALA A 4 -21.55 2.69 5.44
CA ALA A 4 -20.40 3.53 5.77
C ALA A 4 -19.18 3.14 4.93
N ILE A 5 -18.48 4.14 4.39
CA ILE A 5 -17.14 3.99 3.82
C ILE A 5 -16.16 4.72 4.73
N ILE A 6 -15.24 3.98 5.36
CA ILE A 6 -14.34 4.49 6.40
C ILE A 6 -12.94 4.64 5.80
N GLY A 7 -12.54 5.89 5.54
CA GLY A 7 -11.33 6.28 4.83
C GLY A 7 -11.61 6.55 3.35
N MET A 8 -11.32 7.77 2.88
CA MET A 8 -11.57 8.25 1.51
C MET A 8 -10.28 8.53 0.74
N GLY A 9 -9.30 7.63 0.90
CA GLY A 9 -8.19 7.49 -0.05
C GLY A 9 -8.59 6.70 -1.31
N THR A 10 -7.60 6.15 -2.01
CA THR A 10 -7.80 5.39 -3.26
C THR A 10 -8.90 4.32 -3.13
N ALA A 11 -8.86 3.48 -2.09
CA ALA A 11 -9.85 2.43 -1.91
C ALA A 11 -11.26 2.99 -1.67
N GLY A 12 -11.43 3.96 -0.78
CA GLY A 12 -12.75 4.53 -0.46
C GLY A 12 -13.39 5.29 -1.63
N VAL A 13 -12.60 6.11 -2.34
CA VAL A 13 -13.07 6.80 -3.56
C VAL A 13 -13.47 5.79 -4.62
N SER A 14 -12.71 4.70 -4.80
CA SER A 14 -13.07 3.62 -5.71
C SER A 14 -14.35 2.91 -5.28
N VAL A 15 -14.56 2.63 -3.98
CA VAL A 15 -15.79 2.01 -3.48
C VAL A 15 -16.99 2.87 -3.83
N LEU A 16 -16.94 4.16 -3.49
CA LEU A 16 -18.01 5.10 -3.83
C LEU A 16 -18.26 5.13 -5.35
N ARG A 17 -17.19 5.26 -6.13
CA ARG A 17 -17.26 5.27 -7.60
C ARG A 17 -17.93 4.01 -8.17
N GLN A 18 -17.65 2.84 -7.60
CA GLN A 18 -18.27 1.60 -8.05
C GLN A 18 -19.73 1.49 -7.58
N LEU A 19 -20.04 1.95 -6.36
CA LEU A 19 -21.41 1.96 -5.84
C LEU A 19 -22.34 2.80 -6.73
N VAL A 20 -21.91 4.01 -7.14
CA VAL A 20 -22.72 4.94 -7.94
C VAL A 20 -22.96 4.47 -9.39
N LYS A 21 -22.17 3.52 -9.90
CA LYS A 21 -22.38 2.91 -11.22
C LYS A 21 -23.62 2.01 -11.26
N HIS A 22 -24.04 1.49 -10.11
CA HIS A 22 -25.11 0.48 -10.04
C HIS A 22 -26.50 1.12 -10.01
N GLU A 23 -27.47 0.55 -10.72
CA GLU A 23 -28.83 1.09 -10.87
C GLU A 23 -29.57 1.28 -9.53
N ASN A 24 -29.28 0.42 -8.54
CA ASN A 24 -29.90 0.47 -7.22
C ASN A 24 -29.17 1.38 -6.22
N PHE A 25 -28.22 2.22 -6.66
CA PHE A 25 -27.50 3.13 -5.76
C PHE A 25 -28.43 4.05 -4.95
N SER A 26 -29.52 4.53 -5.58
CA SER A 26 -30.53 5.38 -4.93
C SER A 26 -31.27 4.72 -3.77
N THR A 27 -31.17 3.39 -3.62
CA THR A 27 -31.74 2.64 -2.48
C THR A 27 -30.82 2.59 -1.26
N LEU A 28 -29.59 3.08 -1.42
CA LEU A 28 -28.59 3.19 -0.37
C LEU A 28 -28.63 4.59 0.26
N THR A 29 -28.30 4.67 1.54
CA THR A 29 -27.90 5.92 2.19
C THR A 29 -26.43 5.76 2.54
N VAL A 30 -25.57 6.56 1.94
CA VAL A 30 -24.11 6.38 2.02
C VAL A 30 -23.48 7.51 2.80
N ASP A 31 -22.79 7.19 3.88
CA ASP A 31 -21.96 8.13 4.60
C ASP A 31 -20.49 7.77 4.36
N VAL A 32 -19.67 8.75 4.04
CA VAL A 32 -18.22 8.57 3.84
C VAL A 32 -17.43 9.37 4.86
N TYR A 33 -16.41 8.75 5.43
CA TYR A 33 -15.63 9.29 6.53
C TYR A 33 -14.16 9.42 6.14
N ASP A 34 -13.56 10.58 6.43
CA ASP A 34 -12.11 10.80 6.37
C ASP A 34 -11.78 12.14 7.04
N ASN A 35 -10.50 12.42 7.33
CA ASN A 35 -10.13 13.75 7.80
C ASN A 35 -10.29 14.81 6.70
N LYS A 36 -10.57 16.04 7.14
CA LYS A 36 -10.72 17.21 6.26
C LYS A 36 -9.53 17.46 5.31
N ILE A 37 -8.32 17.08 5.71
CA ILE A 37 -7.08 17.38 4.97
C ILE A 37 -6.94 16.45 3.76
N ASN A 38 -7.12 15.15 3.98
CA ASN A 38 -6.81 14.08 3.03
C ASN A 38 -8.03 13.44 2.38
N MET A 39 -9.25 13.82 2.76
CA MET A 39 -10.48 13.35 2.13
C MET A 39 -10.44 13.53 0.61
N GLY A 40 -10.56 12.41 -0.11
CA GLY A 40 -10.54 12.34 -1.57
C GLY A 40 -9.14 12.25 -2.17
N HIS A 41 -8.07 12.42 -1.38
CA HIS A 41 -6.68 12.26 -1.82
C HIS A 41 -6.09 10.94 -1.34
N GLY A 42 -6.29 10.61 -0.06
CA GLY A 42 -5.53 9.56 0.63
C GLY A 42 -4.06 9.94 0.85
N VAL A 43 -3.46 9.41 1.91
CA VAL A 43 -2.10 9.78 2.37
C VAL A 43 -1.03 9.69 1.26
N PRO A 44 -0.95 8.64 0.41
CA PRO A 44 0.09 8.55 -0.62
C PRO A 44 -0.02 9.59 -1.73
N PHE A 45 -1.16 10.26 -1.86
CA PHE A 45 -1.46 11.25 -2.90
C PHE A 45 -1.95 12.57 -2.31
N GLN A 46 -1.68 12.83 -1.03
CA GLN A 46 -1.98 14.10 -0.37
C GLN A 46 -1.23 15.26 -1.05
N ASN A 47 -1.64 16.49 -0.74
CA ASN A 47 -0.87 17.67 -1.13
C ASN A 47 0.56 17.52 -0.57
N ASP A 48 1.54 17.58 -1.47
CA ASP A 48 2.95 17.34 -1.16
C ASP A 48 3.88 18.01 -2.18
N SER A 49 5.19 17.88 -2.01
CA SER A 49 6.21 18.38 -2.93
C SER A 49 6.02 17.81 -4.35
N ASP A 50 6.27 18.64 -5.36
CA ASP A 50 6.27 18.25 -6.76
C ASP A 50 7.46 17.37 -7.17
N GLU A 51 8.43 17.16 -6.26
CA GLU A 51 9.50 16.18 -6.39
C GLU A 51 9.00 14.73 -6.21
N LEU A 52 7.82 14.54 -5.60
CA LEU A 52 7.24 13.22 -5.36
C LEU A 52 6.45 12.75 -6.56
N LEU A 53 7.06 11.95 -7.42
CA LEU A 53 6.44 11.52 -8.67
C LEU A 53 5.69 10.19 -8.55
N ILE A 54 4.65 10.04 -9.37
CA ILE A 54 4.04 8.73 -9.62
C ILE A 54 5.04 7.79 -10.30
N ASN A 55 5.00 6.50 -9.94
CA ASN A 55 5.91 5.48 -10.47
C ASN A 55 5.40 4.82 -11.76
N LEU A 56 4.17 5.16 -12.20
CA LEU A 56 3.57 4.73 -13.46
C LEU A 56 3.45 5.92 -14.41
N PRO A 57 3.55 5.70 -15.74
CA PRO A 57 3.19 6.75 -16.69
C PRO A 57 1.75 7.22 -16.46
N SER A 58 1.49 8.53 -16.56
CA SER A 58 0.16 9.13 -16.39
C SER A 58 -0.92 8.48 -17.26
N LYS A 59 -0.57 8.07 -18.49
CA LYS A 59 -1.44 7.32 -19.43
C LYS A 59 -1.70 5.85 -19.06
N LYS A 60 -1.17 5.37 -17.93
CA LYS A 60 -1.34 4.00 -17.43
C LYS A 60 -1.89 3.97 -15.99
N MET A 61 -2.47 5.09 -15.54
CA MET A 61 -2.96 5.25 -14.18
C MET A 61 -4.41 5.69 -14.24
N SER A 62 -5.31 5.00 -13.54
CA SER A 62 -6.75 5.28 -13.58
C SER A 62 -7.45 4.66 -12.37
N LEU A 63 -8.55 5.28 -11.92
CA LEU A 63 -9.53 4.63 -11.03
C LEU A 63 -10.62 3.87 -11.81
N ASN A 64 -10.63 3.95 -13.14
CA ASN A 64 -11.57 3.27 -14.00
C ASN A 64 -10.89 2.11 -14.74
N LEU A 65 -11.28 0.86 -14.43
CA LEU A 65 -10.72 -0.32 -15.12
C LEU A 65 -11.12 -0.40 -16.60
N GLU A 66 -12.13 0.36 -17.01
CA GLU A 66 -12.63 0.43 -18.38
C GLU A 66 -11.94 1.53 -19.21
N ASP A 67 -11.17 2.41 -18.58
CA ASP A 67 -10.47 3.51 -19.24
C ASP A 67 -9.12 3.80 -18.55
N ASP A 68 -8.04 3.21 -19.07
CA ASP A 68 -6.67 3.44 -18.60
C ASP A 68 -6.17 4.89 -18.81
N LEU A 69 -6.86 5.67 -19.65
CA LEU A 69 -6.51 7.06 -19.96
C LEU A 69 -7.31 8.09 -19.13
N GLU A 70 -8.21 7.67 -18.24
CA GLU A 70 -9.12 8.60 -17.55
C GLU A 70 -8.38 9.70 -16.77
N PHE A 71 -7.34 9.35 -16.01
CA PHE A 71 -6.52 10.33 -15.29
C PHE A 71 -5.82 11.29 -16.25
N TRP A 72 -5.31 10.76 -17.37
CA TRP A 72 -4.65 11.57 -18.38
C TRP A 72 -5.64 12.58 -19.02
N HIS A 73 -6.83 12.11 -19.40
CA HIS A 73 -7.88 12.99 -19.94
C HIS A 73 -8.33 14.04 -18.93
N TRP A 74 -8.51 13.66 -17.66
CA TRP A 74 -8.82 14.59 -16.58
C TRP A 74 -7.73 15.67 -16.45
N TYR A 75 -6.46 15.28 -16.46
CA TYR A 75 -5.33 16.20 -16.39
C TYR A 75 -5.30 17.18 -17.57
N GLN A 76 -5.72 16.75 -18.77
CA GLN A 76 -5.79 17.64 -19.95
C GLN A 76 -6.96 18.62 -19.90
N GLN A 77 -8.03 18.31 -19.16
CA GLN A 77 -9.25 19.12 -19.11
C GLN A 77 -9.26 20.13 -17.96
N GLN A 78 -8.53 19.86 -16.88
CA GLN A 78 -8.34 20.81 -15.78
C GLN A 78 -7.39 21.96 -16.17
N ASN A 79 -7.46 23.08 -15.45
CA ASN A 79 -6.70 24.31 -15.73
C ASN A 79 -5.87 24.82 -14.53
N ILE A 80 -5.70 24.00 -13.50
CA ILE A 80 -5.00 24.34 -12.25
C ILE A 80 -3.52 23.97 -12.34
N PHE A 81 -3.21 22.80 -12.92
CA PHE A 81 -1.87 22.23 -12.95
C PHE A 81 -1.33 22.16 -14.38
N SER A 82 -0.07 22.54 -14.57
CA SER A 82 0.61 22.50 -15.86
C SER A 82 2.08 22.12 -15.69
N TYR A 83 2.47 20.99 -16.27
CA TYR A 83 3.84 20.47 -16.28
C TYR A 83 4.31 20.19 -17.71
N GLU A 84 5.55 20.59 -18.03
CA GLU A 84 6.15 20.43 -19.36
C GLU A 84 6.29 18.95 -19.79
N ASN A 85 6.62 18.07 -18.83
CA ASN A 85 6.75 16.64 -19.06
C ASN A 85 5.76 15.85 -18.19
N PRO A 86 4.50 15.72 -18.62
CA PRO A 86 3.46 15.10 -17.81
C PRO A 86 3.48 13.57 -17.89
N LYS A 87 4.59 12.94 -18.32
CA LYS A 87 4.71 11.47 -18.34
C LYS A 87 4.68 10.90 -16.92
N TYR A 88 5.34 11.54 -15.98
CA TYR A 88 5.40 11.14 -14.57
C TYR A 88 5.11 12.38 -13.71
N LEU A 89 3.82 12.63 -13.49
CA LEU A 89 3.31 13.77 -12.73
C LEU A 89 3.61 13.63 -11.22
N PRO A 90 3.59 14.74 -10.46
CA PRO A 90 3.56 14.66 -9.01
C PRO A 90 2.38 13.84 -8.49
N ARG A 91 2.58 13.09 -7.41
CA ARG A 91 1.58 12.19 -6.81
C ARG A 91 0.33 12.95 -6.39
N PHE A 92 0.50 14.16 -5.84
CA PHE A 92 -0.64 14.97 -5.40
C PHE A 92 -1.61 15.30 -6.53
N ILE A 93 -1.15 15.40 -7.79
CA ILE A 93 -2.01 15.61 -8.96
C ILE A 93 -3.00 14.45 -9.14
N PHE A 94 -2.54 13.21 -8.92
CA PHE A 94 -3.43 12.06 -8.91
C PHE A 94 -4.42 12.11 -7.74
N GLY A 95 -4.01 12.64 -6.59
CA GLY A 95 -4.90 12.98 -5.48
C GLY A 95 -6.04 13.90 -5.93
N HIS A 96 -5.72 15.04 -6.55
CA HIS A 96 -6.73 16.01 -7.02
C HIS A 96 -7.70 15.40 -8.04
N TYR A 97 -7.21 14.50 -8.90
CA TYR A 97 -8.08 13.69 -9.77
C TYR A 97 -9.10 12.91 -8.95
N MET A 98 -8.68 12.12 -7.95
CA MET A 98 -9.60 11.35 -7.10
C MET A 98 -10.59 12.25 -6.34
N LYS A 99 -10.11 13.36 -5.77
CA LYS A 99 -10.95 14.32 -5.05
C LYS A 99 -12.00 14.96 -5.95
N SER A 100 -11.67 15.22 -7.21
CA SER A 100 -12.63 15.79 -8.15
C SER A 100 -13.84 14.88 -8.39
N TYR A 101 -13.65 13.55 -8.40
CA TYR A 101 -14.77 12.59 -8.50
C TYR A 101 -15.59 12.55 -7.22
N LEU A 102 -14.95 12.55 -6.05
CA LEU A 102 -15.67 12.63 -4.77
C LEU A 102 -16.56 13.87 -4.72
N LEU A 103 -16.02 15.05 -5.04
CA LEU A 103 -16.77 16.31 -5.08
C LEU A 103 -17.83 16.35 -6.17
N HIS A 104 -17.63 15.63 -7.28
CA HIS A 104 -18.65 15.48 -8.31
C HIS A 104 -19.82 14.64 -7.79
N PHE A 105 -19.55 13.50 -7.15
CA PHE A 105 -20.58 12.62 -6.59
C PHE A 105 -21.38 13.29 -5.48
N ASP A 106 -20.73 14.02 -4.58
CA ASP A 106 -21.37 14.83 -3.53
C ASP A 106 -22.41 15.82 -4.08
N LYS A 107 -22.14 16.41 -5.26
CA LYS A 107 -23.05 17.38 -5.89
C LYS A 107 -24.27 16.76 -6.56
N ILE A 108 -24.19 15.50 -7.00
CA ILE A 108 -25.21 14.87 -7.85
C ILE A 108 -26.08 13.85 -7.11
N PHE A 109 -25.66 13.39 -5.93
CA PHE A 109 -26.34 12.33 -5.18
C PHE A 109 -26.79 12.84 -3.80
N ASP A 110 -28.09 13.08 -3.64
CA ASP A 110 -28.69 13.54 -2.37
C ASP A 110 -28.62 12.48 -1.24
N ASN A 111 -28.36 11.22 -1.59
CA ASN A 111 -28.24 10.09 -0.66
C ASN A 111 -26.80 9.83 -0.20
N LEU A 112 -25.87 10.75 -0.49
CA LEU A 112 -24.46 10.71 -0.09
C LEU A 112 -24.19 11.82 0.95
N THR A 113 -23.53 11.49 2.06
CA THR A 113 -23.08 12.46 3.07
C THR A 113 -21.58 12.34 3.30
N LEU A 114 -20.85 13.45 3.15
CA LEU A 114 -19.44 13.54 3.50
C LEU A 114 -19.28 13.95 4.98
N ILE A 115 -18.53 13.15 5.73
CA ILE A 115 -18.21 13.39 7.14
C ILE A 115 -16.70 13.61 7.26
N HIS A 116 -16.31 14.83 7.59
CA HIS A 116 -14.91 15.29 7.56
C HIS A 116 -14.11 15.00 8.84
N ASP A 117 -14.67 14.15 9.70
CA ASP A 117 -14.09 13.73 10.98
C ASP A 117 -13.59 12.29 10.88
N GLU A 118 -12.42 12.04 11.45
CA GLU A 118 -11.87 10.69 11.49
C GLU A 118 -12.70 9.78 12.40
N VAL A 119 -12.87 8.53 11.96
CA VAL A 119 -13.53 7.52 12.77
C VAL A 119 -12.58 7.12 13.90
N LYS A 120 -13.05 7.30 15.14
CA LYS A 120 -12.31 6.96 16.35
C LYS A 120 -12.65 5.57 16.87
N GLU A 121 -13.88 5.12 16.67
CA GLU A 121 -14.37 3.87 17.22
C GLU A 121 -15.42 3.23 16.32
N ILE A 122 -15.42 1.89 16.31
CA ILE A 122 -16.43 1.07 15.65
C ILE A 122 -16.77 -0.09 16.57
N PHE A 123 -18.04 -0.22 16.94
CA PHE A 123 -18.51 -1.35 17.73
C PHE A 123 -19.77 -1.96 17.12
N THR A 124 -20.11 -3.14 17.63
CA THR A 124 -21.36 -3.84 17.32
C THR A 124 -22.13 -4.06 18.60
N ASN A 125 -23.46 -4.08 18.50
CA ASN A 125 -24.35 -4.46 19.58
C ASN A 125 -25.27 -5.54 19.04
N SER A 126 -25.14 -6.76 19.56
CA SER A 126 -25.97 -7.90 19.21
C SER A 126 -26.28 -8.67 20.49
N ASN A 127 -27.49 -9.21 20.59
CA ASN A 127 -27.78 -10.13 21.68
C ASN A 127 -26.93 -11.40 21.56
N VAL A 128 -26.85 -12.16 22.64
CA VAL A 128 -26.30 -13.52 22.58
C VAL A 128 -27.10 -14.32 21.54
N ASP A 129 -26.40 -15.12 20.74
CA ASP A 129 -26.93 -15.92 19.62
C ASP A 129 -27.37 -15.14 18.36
N GLU A 130 -27.29 -13.81 18.35
CA GLU A 130 -27.50 -13.01 17.13
C GLU A 130 -26.22 -12.90 16.31
N THR A 131 -26.33 -13.24 15.02
CA THR A 131 -25.23 -13.15 14.05
C THR A 131 -25.44 -12.05 13.01
N ALA A 132 -26.65 -11.47 12.95
CA ALA A 132 -26.93 -10.30 12.13
C ALA A 132 -26.46 -9.05 12.88
N LEU A 133 -25.41 -8.41 12.38
CA LEU A 133 -24.79 -7.28 13.07
C LEU A 133 -25.19 -5.95 12.45
N LYS A 134 -25.38 -4.95 13.29
CA LYS A 134 -25.27 -3.53 12.94
C LYS A 134 -23.93 -3.01 13.41
N TYR A 135 -23.41 -2.01 12.72
CA TYR A 135 -22.17 -1.33 13.10
C TYR A 135 -22.46 0.09 13.53
N TYR A 136 -21.86 0.49 14.64
CA TYR A 136 -21.97 1.82 15.21
C TYR A 136 -20.63 2.51 15.04
N VAL A 137 -20.61 3.61 14.29
CA VAL A 137 -19.39 4.35 13.93
C VAL A 137 -19.39 5.68 14.67
N CYS A 138 -18.32 5.94 15.42
CA CYS A 138 -18.14 7.17 16.20
C CYS A 138 -17.00 8.03 15.64
N THR A 139 -17.21 9.34 15.65
CA THR A 139 -16.20 10.36 15.30
C THR A 139 -15.71 11.15 16.50
N SER A 140 -16.31 10.92 17.66
CA SER A 140 -15.92 11.51 18.94
C SER A 140 -15.68 10.42 19.97
N ASP A 141 -15.12 10.80 21.12
CA ASP A 141 -14.89 9.89 22.26
C ASP A 141 -16.17 9.68 23.10
N ASP A 142 -17.28 10.35 22.76
CA ASP A 142 -18.58 10.15 23.40
C ASP A 142 -19.27 8.90 22.83
N MET A 143 -19.46 7.91 23.70
CA MET A 143 -20.12 6.65 23.36
C MET A 143 -21.59 6.80 22.92
N ASN A 144 -22.21 7.96 23.08
CA ASN A 144 -23.58 8.22 22.61
C ASN A 144 -23.62 8.91 21.24
N ASP A 145 -22.47 9.34 20.72
CA ASP A 145 -22.34 10.02 19.44
C ASP A 145 -21.89 9.04 18.36
N TRP A 146 -22.85 8.23 17.90
CA TRP A 146 -22.64 7.26 16.84
C TRP A 146 -23.70 7.36 15.75
N LYS A 147 -23.33 6.83 14.58
CA LYS A 147 -24.26 6.52 13.49
C LYS A 147 -24.31 5.01 13.27
N GLU A 148 -25.52 4.46 13.16
CA GLU A 148 -25.75 3.03 12.88
C GLU A 148 -25.71 2.74 11.38
N TYR A 149 -25.09 1.62 10.99
CA TYR A 149 -24.92 1.15 9.63
C TYR A 149 -25.29 -0.32 9.45
N ASP A 150 -25.84 -0.62 8.27
CA ASP A 150 -26.13 -1.96 7.80
C ASP A 150 -24.90 -2.64 7.19
N TYR A 151 -24.00 -1.86 6.58
CA TYR A 151 -22.84 -2.36 5.86
C TYR A 151 -21.67 -1.39 6.03
N ILE A 152 -20.46 -1.92 6.27
CA ILE A 152 -19.25 -1.09 6.37
C ILE A 152 -18.17 -1.53 5.39
N PHE A 153 -17.52 -0.55 4.77
CA PHE A 153 -16.25 -0.72 4.07
C PHE A 153 -15.15 -0.07 4.89
N LEU A 154 -14.19 -0.87 5.35
CA LEU A 154 -12.99 -0.43 6.04
C LEU A 154 -11.88 -0.20 5.01
N THR A 155 -11.73 1.05 4.59
CA THR A 155 -10.81 1.53 3.54
C THR A 155 -9.78 2.53 4.09
N ILE A 156 -9.33 2.30 5.33
CA ILE A 156 -8.49 3.21 6.14
C ILE A 156 -7.06 3.43 5.60
N GLY A 157 -6.72 2.85 4.46
CA GLY A 157 -5.44 3.09 3.80
C GLY A 157 -4.27 2.34 4.46
N THR A 158 -3.23 3.08 4.81
CA THR A 158 -1.96 2.55 5.32
C THR A 158 -1.88 2.69 6.83
N LEU A 159 -1.32 1.68 7.50
CA LEU A 159 -0.99 1.75 8.92
C LEU A 159 0.16 2.75 9.15
N SER A 160 0.35 3.19 10.39
CA SER A 160 1.44 4.09 10.76
C SER A 160 2.82 3.49 10.47
N TYR A 161 3.85 4.34 10.38
CA TYR A 161 5.22 3.90 10.10
C TYR A 161 5.79 3.04 11.23
N HIS A 162 6.59 2.05 10.88
CA HIS A 162 7.37 1.30 11.85
C HIS A 162 8.36 2.20 12.58
N ASP A 163 8.50 2.01 13.88
CA ASP A 163 9.58 2.59 14.67
C ASP A 163 10.38 1.47 15.37
N PRO A 164 11.23 0.76 14.62
CA PRO A 164 11.93 -0.42 15.15
C PRO A 164 12.98 -0.06 16.22
N TYR A 165 13.30 1.23 16.39
CA TYR A 165 14.31 1.72 17.31
C TYR A 165 13.71 2.56 18.46
N GLN A 166 12.38 2.67 18.55
CA GLN A 166 11.66 3.35 19.64
C GLN A 166 12.10 4.81 19.83
N LEU A 167 12.19 5.55 18.72
CA LEU A 167 12.64 6.94 18.68
C LEU A 167 11.47 7.95 18.67
N LYS A 168 10.21 7.49 18.57
CA LYS A 168 9.01 8.35 18.59
C LYS A 168 9.04 9.27 19.81
N GLY A 169 8.80 10.56 19.57
CA GLY A 169 8.78 11.61 20.60
C GLY A 169 10.14 12.23 20.94
N ILE A 170 11.26 11.69 20.41
CA ILE A 170 12.59 12.30 20.58
C ILE A 170 12.74 13.46 19.58
N LEU A 171 13.20 14.62 20.06
CA LEU A 171 13.46 15.78 19.20
C LEU A 171 14.48 15.43 18.11
N GLY A 172 14.18 15.79 16.86
CA GLY A 172 15.01 15.46 15.69
C GLY A 172 14.71 14.10 15.06
N TYR A 173 13.84 13.28 15.67
CA TYR A 173 13.29 12.09 15.01
C TYR A 173 12.01 12.44 14.25
N ILE A 174 12.04 12.27 12.92
CA ILE A 174 10.92 12.50 12.04
C ILE A 174 10.28 11.15 11.72
N GLN A 175 9.13 10.87 12.37
CA GLN A 175 8.46 9.57 12.34
C GLN A 175 7.93 9.18 10.96
N SER A 176 7.42 10.14 10.20
CA SER A 176 6.94 9.97 8.82
C SER A 176 7.62 11.00 7.93
N PRO A 177 8.11 10.62 6.75
CA PRO A 177 8.75 11.56 5.84
C PRO A 177 7.74 12.41 5.06
N TYR A 178 6.44 12.18 5.26
CA TYR A 178 5.36 12.84 4.53
C TYR A 178 4.45 13.67 5.46
N PRO A 179 3.93 14.82 4.99
CA PRO A 179 4.26 15.45 3.70
C PRO A 179 5.71 15.96 3.68
N THR A 180 6.45 15.69 2.58
CA THR A 180 7.88 16.00 2.52
C THR A 180 8.17 17.48 2.63
N TYR A 181 7.28 18.37 2.17
CA TYR A 181 7.53 19.81 2.29
C TYR A 181 7.68 20.30 3.74
N ASN A 182 7.11 19.59 4.73
CA ASN A 182 7.26 19.90 6.16
C ASN A 182 8.45 19.19 6.82
N THR A 183 9.09 18.23 6.12
CA THR A 183 10.12 17.35 6.71
C THR A 183 11.38 18.10 7.14
N LEU A 184 11.63 19.30 6.61
CA LEU A 184 12.81 20.11 6.97
C LEU A 184 12.47 21.39 7.74
N ASP A 185 11.20 21.60 8.14
CA ASP A 185 10.74 22.86 8.76
C ASP A 185 11.53 23.24 10.03
N GLU A 186 11.87 22.23 10.84
CA GLU A 186 12.60 22.39 12.10
C GLU A 186 14.09 22.02 11.99
N VAL A 187 14.56 21.67 10.80
CA VAL A 187 15.94 21.22 10.55
C VAL A 187 16.83 22.42 10.24
N LYS A 188 17.92 22.59 11.00
CA LYS A 188 18.88 23.69 10.77
C LYS A 188 19.77 23.36 9.59
N GLU A 189 20.21 24.36 8.84
CA GLU A 189 21.11 24.18 7.68
C GLU A 189 22.42 23.45 8.01
N THR A 190 22.85 23.42 9.27
CA THR A 190 24.07 22.74 9.75
C THR A 190 23.85 21.30 10.22
N ASP A 191 22.61 20.85 10.33
CA ASP A 191 22.27 19.56 10.92
C ASP A 191 22.70 18.41 10.00
N ARG A 192 23.26 17.35 10.59
CA ARG A 192 23.56 16.10 9.91
C ARG A 192 22.32 15.21 9.90
N ILE A 193 21.96 14.73 8.70
CA ILE A 193 20.75 13.94 8.47
C ILE A 193 21.09 12.49 8.13
N ALA A 194 20.42 11.55 8.80
CA ALA A 194 20.35 10.15 8.40
C ALA A 194 18.92 9.74 8.04
N ILE A 195 18.77 8.99 6.95
CA ILE A 195 17.51 8.44 6.44
C ILE A 195 17.51 6.93 6.72
N ILE A 196 16.49 6.45 7.43
CA ILE A 196 16.39 5.04 7.83
C ILE A 196 15.42 4.32 6.91
N GLY A 197 15.96 3.50 6.02
CA GLY A 197 15.24 2.81 4.96
C GLY A 197 15.98 2.95 3.63
N THR A 198 15.77 1.97 2.76
CA THR A 198 16.27 1.99 1.37
C THR A 198 15.17 1.64 0.37
N GLY A 199 13.91 1.84 0.74
CA GLY A 199 12.73 1.62 -0.10
C GLY A 199 12.37 2.85 -0.93
N LEU A 200 11.21 2.84 -1.59
CA LEU A 200 10.78 3.98 -2.42
C LEU A 200 10.62 5.29 -1.62
N ALA A 201 10.12 5.20 -0.38
CA ALA A 201 9.98 6.36 0.49
C ALA A 201 11.32 7.03 0.81
N SER A 202 12.41 6.27 0.96
CA SER A 202 13.71 6.89 1.21
C SER A 202 14.26 7.59 -0.03
N LEU A 203 13.91 7.14 -1.24
CA LEU A 203 14.29 7.83 -2.49
C LEU A 203 13.60 9.18 -2.62
N ASP A 204 12.35 9.25 -2.17
CA ASP A 204 11.56 10.48 -2.10
C ASP A 204 12.19 11.47 -1.11
N VAL A 205 12.60 10.99 0.08
CA VAL A 205 13.35 11.80 1.06
C VAL A 205 14.68 12.26 0.49
N VAL A 206 15.46 11.38 -0.15
CA VAL A 206 16.77 11.75 -0.73
C VAL A 206 16.62 12.88 -1.74
N ARG A 207 15.63 12.82 -2.64
CA ARG A 207 15.36 13.93 -3.58
C ARG A 207 15.07 15.22 -2.84
N TYR A 208 14.14 15.17 -1.90
CA TYR A 208 13.73 16.37 -1.18
C TYR A 208 14.90 16.99 -0.41
N VAL A 209 15.62 16.18 0.37
CA VAL A 209 16.73 16.66 1.22
C VAL A 209 17.92 17.11 0.40
N ALA A 210 18.31 16.38 -0.67
CA ALA A 210 19.44 16.79 -1.50
C ALA A 210 19.21 18.13 -2.23
N THR A 211 17.94 18.46 -2.52
CA THR A 211 17.57 19.74 -3.16
C THR A 211 17.48 20.90 -2.15
N HIS A 212 17.06 20.64 -0.91
CA HIS A 212 16.69 21.69 0.04
C HIS A 212 17.64 21.86 1.23
N HIS A 213 18.54 20.90 1.48
CA HIS A 213 19.46 20.94 2.61
C HIS A 213 20.91 21.20 2.19
N LYS A 214 21.58 22.14 2.88
CA LYS A 214 22.94 22.57 2.51
C LYS A 214 24.04 21.66 3.05
N HIS A 215 23.83 21.02 4.21
CA HIS A 215 24.86 20.21 4.85
C HIS A 215 24.85 18.77 4.34
N LEU A 216 25.69 18.52 3.34
CA LEU A 216 25.94 17.22 2.72
C LEU A 216 27.30 16.66 3.19
N PRO A 217 27.50 15.33 3.23
CA PRO A 217 26.61 14.27 2.78
C PRO A 217 25.43 13.96 3.71
N ILE A 218 24.33 13.50 3.12
CA ILE A 218 23.30 12.75 3.85
C ILE A 218 23.63 11.24 3.84
N ILE A 219 23.30 10.55 4.93
CA ILE A 219 23.41 9.09 5.01
C ILE A 219 22.04 8.46 4.80
N MET A 220 21.98 7.47 3.92
CA MET A 220 20.82 6.59 3.77
C MET A 220 21.22 5.18 4.19
N THR A 221 20.44 4.54 5.04
CA THR A 221 20.85 3.23 5.57
C THR A 221 19.69 2.29 5.87
N SER A 222 19.95 0.99 5.78
CA SER A 222 19.08 -0.06 6.28
C SER A 222 19.88 -1.33 6.59
N ARG A 223 19.21 -2.36 7.12
CA ARG A 223 19.84 -3.66 7.39
C ARG A 223 20.54 -4.24 6.14
N SER A 224 19.90 -4.19 4.97
CA SER A 224 20.46 -4.75 3.72
C SER A 224 21.05 -3.71 2.77
N ALA A 225 20.69 -2.44 2.93
CA ALA A 225 21.00 -1.35 1.99
C ALA A 225 20.61 -1.61 0.52
N GLN A 226 19.69 -2.54 0.26
CA GLN A 226 19.25 -2.83 -1.11
C GLN A 226 18.28 -1.76 -1.61
N LEU A 227 18.52 -1.25 -2.83
CA LEU A 227 17.66 -0.30 -3.52
C LEU A 227 16.66 -1.01 -4.45
N PRO A 228 15.46 -0.44 -4.69
CA PRO A 228 14.56 -0.90 -5.75
C PRO A 228 15.29 -0.97 -7.09
N SER A 229 14.87 -1.85 -8.02
CA SER A 229 15.44 -1.87 -9.37
C SER A 229 14.98 -0.67 -10.19
N VAL A 230 15.71 -0.39 -11.26
CA VAL A 230 15.36 0.68 -12.22
C VAL A 230 14.38 0.14 -13.25
N ARG A 231 13.37 0.94 -13.60
CA ARG A 231 12.29 0.54 -14.51
C ARG A 231 12.85 0.27 -15.91
N GLY A 232 12.65 -0.96 -16.38
CA GLY A 232 12.93 -1.39 -17.74
C GLY A 232 11.79 -1.10 -18.71
N ASN A 233 11.95 -1.59 -19.94
CA ASN A 233 10.95 -1.52 -21.00
C ASN A 233 9.92 -2.62 -20.81
N MET A 234 8.96 -2.37 -19.90
CA MET A 234 7.92 -3.31 -19.47
C MET A 234 7.21 -3.95 -20.67
N GLN A 235 7.20 -5.28 -20.69
CA GLN A 235 6.45 -6.09 -21.65
C GLN A 235 5.09 -6.52 -21.06
N GLU A 236 4.11 -6.71 -21.93
CA GLU A 236 2.84 -7.32 -21.55
C GLU A 236 3.03 -8.84 -21.45
N ILE A 237 2.76 -9.37 -20.27
CA ILE A 237 2.98 -10.77 -19.94
C ILE A 237 1.64 -11.48 -19.81
N THR A 238 1.60 -12.74 -20.23
CA THR A 238 0.52 -13.67 -19.92
C THR A 238 1.14 -15.00 -19.52
N PHE A 239 0.70 -15.54 -18.38
CA PHE A 239 1.17 -16.83 -17.90
C PHE A 239 0.57 -18.00 -18.69
N ARG A 240 1.41 -18.98 -19.02
CA ARG A 240 1.00 -20.24 -19.68
C ARG A 240 0.90 -21.42 -18.72
N TYR A 241 1.72 -21.43 -17.69
CA TYR A 241 1.88 -22.50 -16.72
C TYR A 241 1.23 -22.16 -15.37
N LEU A 242 1.40 -20.94 -14.89
CA LEU A 242 0.75 -20.38 -13.69
C LEU A 242 -0.69 -19.97 -13.99
N THR A 243 -1.55 -20.96 -14.20
CA THR A 243 -2.98 -20.76 -14.45
C THR A 243 -3.84 -21.34 -13.32
N LYS A 244 -5.06 -20.82 -13.17
CA LYS A 244 -6.05 -21.36 -12.22
C LYS A 244 -6.34 -22.84 -12.48
N GLN A 245 -6.36 -23.28 -13.75
CA GLN A 245 -6.58 -24.68 -14.10
C GLN A 245 -5.41 -25.57 -13.63
N THR A 246 -4.17 -25.14 -13.87
CA THR A 246 -2.97 -25.86 -13.38
C THR A 246 -3.02 -25.97 -11.85
N PHE A 247 -3.36 -24.88 -11.15
CA PHE A 247 -3.46 -24.88 -9.69
C PHE A 247 -4.56 -25.83 -9.19
N ASN A 248 -5.75 -25.83 -9.81
CA ASN A 248 -6.82 -26.74 -9.44
C ASN A 248 -6.41 -28.21 -9.57
N SER A 249 -5.72 -28.56 -10.66
CA SER A 249 -5.20 -29.93 -10.87
C SER A 249 -4.16 -30.32 -9.81
N ILE A 250 -3.28 -29.40 -9.41
CA ILE A 250 -2.28 -29.65 -8.36
C ILE A 250 -2.96 -29.81 -7.00
N LYS A 251 -3.89 -28.91 -6.65
CA LYS A 251 -4.63 -28.93 -5.38
C LYS A 251 -5.41 -30.24 -5.21
N ALA A 252 -5.99 -30.77 -6.29
CA ALA A 252 -6.75 -32.02 -6.28
C ALA A 252 -5.95 -33.23 -5.79
N VAL A 253 -4.62 -33.22 -5.94
CA VAL A 253 -3.73 -34.33 -5.52
C VAL A 253 -2.78 -33.95 -4.38
N ASN A 254 -2.95 -32.77 -3.77
CA ASN A 254 -2.10 -32.23 -2.70
C ASN A 254 -2.94 -31.66 -1.53
N TYR A 255 -4.00 -32.36 -1.13
CA TYR A 255 -4.87 -31.99 -0.01
C TYR A 255 -5.36 -30.53 -0.08
N GLY A 256 -5.69 -30.05 -1.29
CA GLY A 256 -6.20 -28.71 -1.49
C GLY A 256 -5.14 -27.59 -1.52
N ASN A 257 -3.84 -27.90 -1.44
CA ASN A 257 -2.76 -26.92 -1.47
C ASN A 257 -1.86 -27.08 -2.71
N VAL A 258 -1.13 -26.02 -3.07
CA VAL A 258 -0.03 -26.07 -4.04
C VAL A 258 1.29 -26.00 -3.27
N PRO A 259 2.14 -27.06 -3.32
CA PRO A 259 3.46 -27.00 -2.70
C PRO A 259 4.32 -25.89 -3.29
N LEU A 260 5.06 -25.16 -2.45
CA LEU A 260 5.86 -24.01 -2.89
C LEU A 260 6.87 -24.37 -3.98
N ASP A 261 7.56 -25.51 -3.85
CA ASP A 261 8.55 -25.96 -4.86
C ASP A 261 7.89 -26.19 -6.23
N THR A 262 6.63 -26.61 -6.27
CA THR A 262 5.88 -26.76 -7.51
C THR A 262 5.53 -25.40 -8.11
N LEU A 263 5.06 -24.45 -7.29
CA LEU A 263 4.83 -23.07 -7.71
C LEU A 263 6.10 -22.45 -8.31
N VAL A 264 7.23 -22.58 -7.61
CA VAL A 264 8.52 -22.05 -8.07
C VAL A 264 8.92 -22.67 -9.41
N LYS A 265 8.83 -24.00 -9.56
CA LYS A 265 9.09 -24.68 -10.85
C LYS A 265 8.20 -24.17 -11.99
N LEU A 266 6.93 -23.88 -11.72
CA LEU A 266 6.04 -23.29 -12.72
C LEU A 266 6.49 -21.87 -13.08
N PHE A 267 6.92 -21.07 -12.12
CA PHE A 267 7.45 -19.73 -12.39
C PHE A 267 8.76 -19.78 -13.20
N TYR A 268 9.66 -20.74 -12.95
CA TYR A 268 10.84 -20.96 -13.82
C TYR A 268 10.42 -21.24 -15.27
N LYS A 269 9.38 -22.04 -15.50
CA LYS A 269 8.86 -22.27 -16.86
C LYS A 269 8.29 -21.02 -17.52
N GLU A 270 7.66 -20.13 -16.74
CA GLU A 270 7.26 -18.82 -17.26
C GLU A 270 8.50 -18.00 -17.66
N CYS A 271 9.54 -17.98 -16.83
CA CYS A 271 10.78 -17.29 -17.16
C CYS A 271 11.43 -17.86 -18.44
N GLU A 272 11.52 -19.18 -18.58
CA GLU A 272 12.06 -19.87 -19.76
C GLU A 272 11.32 -19.49 -21.05
N GLU A 273 9.99 -19.43 -21.03
CA GLU A 273 9.17 -19.02 -22.19
C GLU A 273 9.51 -17.60 -22.65
N TRP A 274 9.88 -16.73 -21.72
CA TRP A 274 10.26 -15.35 -21.98
C TRP A 274 11.79 -15.14 -22.11
N ASN A 275 12.56 -16.23 -22.20
CA ASN A 275 14.04 -16.23 -22.27
C ASN A 275 14.70 -15.47 -21.11
N ILE A 276 14.18 -15.64 -19.90
CA ILE A 276 14.71 -15.04 -18.68
C ILE A 276 15.48 -16.05 -17.84
N GLU A 277 16.77 -15.78 -17.65
CA GLU A 277 17.64 -16.49 -16.72
C GLU A 277 17.40 -15.99 -15.29
N LEU A 278 16.39 -16.56 -14.62
CA LEU A 278 15.91 -16.09 -13.32
C LEU A 278 17.01 -16.01 -12.26
N ASP A 279 17.84 -17.05 -12.14
CA ASP A 279 18.90 -17.12 -11.13
C ASP A 279 19.96 -16.03 -11.32
N THR A 280 20.26 -15.67 -12.57
CA THR A 280 21.16 -14.57 -12.88
C THR A 280 20.55 -13.25 -12.41
N LEU A 281 19.29 -12.97 -12.76
CA LEU A 281 18.65 -11.68 -12.42
C LEU A 281 18.41 -11.47 -10.93
N ILE A 282 18.10 -12.53 -10.17
CA ILE A 282 17.88 -12.39 -8.73
C ILE A 282 19.19 -12.26 -7.94
N ASN A 283 20.31 -12.78 -8.49
CA ASN A 283 21.62 -12.77 -7.82
C ASN A 283 22.61 -11.75 -8.41
N ARG A 284 22.23 -10.97 -9.42
CA ARG A 284 23.12 -10.02 -10.12
C ARG A 284 23.73 -8.92 -9.24
N ARG A 285 23.11 -8.59 -8.10
CA ARG A 285 23.47 -7.42 -7.30
C ARG A 285 24.81 -7.66 -6.61
N SER A 286 25.77 -6.80 -6.92
CA SER A 286 27.15 -6.86 -6.43
C SER A 286 27.31 -6.29 -5.01
N GLY A 287 26.39 -5.40 -4.62
CA GLY A 287 26.52 -4.59 -3.41
C GLY A 287 27.22 -3.24 -3.64
N ASN A 288 27.73 -2.97 -4.84
CA ASN A 288 28.09 -1.63 -5.28
C ASN A 288 26.85 -0.96 -5.89
N HIS A 289 26.29 0.03 -5.19
CA HIS A 289 25.05 0.70 -5.60
C HIS A 289 25.15 1.41 -6.96
N ILE A 290 26.32 1.97 -7.30
CA ILE A 290 26.50 2.65 -8.59
C ILE A 290 26.46 1.62 -9.72
N ASP A 291 27.26 0.56 -9.60
CA ASP A 291 27.34 -0.50 -10.62
C ASP A 291 25.99 -1.21 -10.79
N ASP A 292 25.29 -1.49 -9.68
CA ASP A 292 23.99 -2.14 -9.69
C ASP A 292 22.91 -1.28 -10.38
N LEU A 293 22.93 0.05 -10.18
CA LEU A 293 22.00 0.98 -10.85
C LEU A 293 22.37 1.19 -12.32
N GLN A 294 23.67 1.25 -12.64
CA GLN A 294 24.15 1.38 -14.01
C GLN A 294 23.81 0.14 -14.83
N TYR A 295 23.97 -1.05 -14.25
CA TYR A 295 23.53 -2.31 -14.85
C TYR A 295 22.05 -2.24 -15.24
N ASP A 296 21.18 -1.73 -14.36
CA ASP A 296 19.75 -1.68 -14.65
C ASP A 296 19.40 -0.72 -15.78
N LEU A 297 20.12 0.40 -15.86
CA LEU A 297 19.97 1.38 -16.94
C LEU A 297 20.38 0.77 -18.29
N ASP A 298 21.45 -0.03 -18.30
CA ASP A 298 22.00 -0.63 -19.52
C ASP A 298 21.22 -1.87 -19.99
N HIS A 299 20.54 -2.58 -19.09
CA HIS A 299 19.80 -3.82 -19.37
C HIS A 299 18.27 -3.63 -19.34
N SER A 300 17.80 -2.46 -19.76
CA SER A 300 16.38 -2.09 -19.66
C SER A 300 15.40 -3.04 -20.35
N GLN A 301 15.80 -3.74 -21.42
CA GLN A 301 14.92 -4.69 -22.12
C GLN A 301 14.68 -5.96 -21.30
N GLU A 302 15.75 -6.63 -20.88
CA GLU A 302 15.70 -7.86 -20.08
C GLU A 302 15.00 -7.62 -18.74
N LEU A 303 15.36 -6.52 -18.05
CA LEU A 303 14.68 -6.14 -16.83
C LEU A 303 13.21 -5.79 -17.05
N GLY A 304 12.85 -5.22 -18.20
CA GLY A 304 11.46 -4.93 -18.55
C GLY A 304 10.59 -6.18 -18.64
N VAL A 305 11.12 -7.27 -19.22
CA VAL A 305 10.46 -8.57 -19.27
C VAL A 305 10.33 -9.17 -17.86
N PHE A 306 11.43 -9.20 -17.10
CA PHE A 306 11.42 -9.74 -15.73
C PHE A 306 10.45 -8.98 -14.81
N GLN A 307 10.47 -7.65 -14.86
CA GLN A 307 9.54 -6.81 -14.11
C GLN A 307 8.08 -7.03 -14.56
N GLY A 308 7.85 -7.28 -15.86
CA GLY A 308 6.55 -7.69 -16.38
C GLY A 308 6.06 -9.00 -15.77
N LEU A 309 6.93 -10.01 -15.69
CA LEU A 309 6.62 -11.31 -15.06
C LEU A 309 6.26 -11.14 -13.58
N ILE A 310 7.02 -10.31 -12.87
CA ILE A 310 6.81 -10.00 -11.45
C ILE A 310 5.51 -9.22 -11.22
N GLU A 311 5.17 -8.26 -12.09
CA GLU A 311 3.93 -7.50 -11.95
C GLU A 311 2.71 -8.38 -12.24
N HIS A 312 2.78 -9.22 -13.28
CA HIS A 312 1.71 -10.17 -13.58
C HIS A 312 1.56 -11.24 -12.49
N LEU A 313 2.66 -11.67 -11.86
CA LEU A 313 2.63 -12.51 -10.66
C LEU A 313 1.84 -11.81 -9.54
N LYS A 314 2.17 -10.55 -9.23
CA LYS A 314 1.49 -9.77 -8.18
C LYS A 314 0.00 -9.57 -8.44
N GLU A 315 -0.39 -9.28 -9.68
CA GLU A 315 -1.81 -9.15 -10.05
C GLU A 315 -2.61 -10.39 -9.66
N ASN A 316 -1.96 -11.56 -9.71
CA ASN A 316 -2.51 -12.88 -9.44
C ASN A 316 -2.17 -13.46 -8.06
N LEU A 317 -1.39 -12.75 -7.23
CA LEU A 317 -0.94 -13.28 -5.92
C LEU A 317 -2.09 -13.63 -4.99
N ASN A 318 -3.26 -12.99 -5.11
CA ASN A 318 -4.42 -13.32 -4.28
C ASN A 318 -4.78 -14.81 -4.38
N TRP A 319 -4.94 -15.39 -5.57
CA TRP A 319 -5.28 -16.82 -5.67
C TRP A 319 -4.03 -17.74 -5.64
N ILE A 320 -2.86 -17.22 -6.02
CA ILE A 320 -1.60 -17.97 -5.97
C ILE A 320 -1.16 -18.20 -4.51
N TYR A 321 -1.00 -17.12 -3.75
CA TYR A 321 -0.48 -17.16 -2.37
C TYR A 321 -1.46 -17.84 -1.41
N ASN A 322 -2.77 -17.64 -1.58
CA ASN A 322 -3.79 -18.31 -0.77
C ASN A 322 -4.02 -19.78 -1.16
N SER A 323 -3.34 -20.29 -2.20
CA SER A 323 -3.29 -21.73 -2.49
C SER A 323 -2.12 -22.44 -1.80
N LEU A 324 -1.22 -21.71 -1.15
CA LEU A 324 -0.10 -22.28 -0.39
C LEU A 324 -0.55 -22.68 1.02
N SER A 325 0.14 -23.68 1.58
CA SER A 325 0.03 -23.97 3.02
C SER A 325 0.59 -22.81 3.86
N SER A 326 0.20 -22.69 5.13
CA SER A 326 0.73 -21.65 6.04
C SER A 326 2.28 -21.72 6.16
N SER A 327 2.85 -22.92 6.22
CA SER A 327 4.31 -23.12 6.22
C SER A 327 4.95 -22.70 4.90
N ASP A 328 4.29 -22.93 3.77
CA ASP A 328 4.78 -22.50 2.46
C ASP A 328 4.65 -21.00 2.26
N GLN A 329 3.62 -20.35 2.81
CA GLN A 329 3.49 -18.90 2.84
C GLN A 329 4.65 -18.25 3.61
N GLN A 330 4.98 -18.79 4.79
CA GLN A 330 6.15 -18.35 5.58
C GLN A 330 7.45 -18.52 4.80
N LEU A 331 7.62 -19.66 4.13
CA LEU A 331 8.82 -19.95 3.35
C LEU A 331 8.91 -19.04 2.11
N PHE A 332 7.78 -18.79 1.45
CA PHE A 332 7.67 -17.84 0.33
C PHE A 332 8.09 -16.45 0.78
N ASP A 333 7.60 -15.99 1.94
CA ASP A 333 7.94 -14.68 2.47
C ASP A 333 9.40 -14.53 2.81
N LYS A 334 9.97 -15.56 3.44
CA LYS A 334 11.39 -15.59 3.78
C LYS A 334 12.29 -15.56 2.54
N LYS A 335 11.92 -16.25 1.46
CA LYS A 335 12.78 -16.43 0.27
C LYS A 335 12.54 -15.42 -0.85
N TYR A 336 11.29 -15.09 -1.14
CA TYR A 336 10.92 -14.46 -2.41
C TYR A 336 10.29 -13.07 -2.27
N THR A 337 9.59 -12.79 -1.17
CA THR A 337 8.88 -11.50 -1.00
C THR A 337 9.79 -10.29 -1.19
N LYS A 338 11.03 -10.33 -0.67
CA LYS A 338 11.98 -9.22 -0.85
C LYS A 338 12.37 -9.01 -2.32
N VAL A 339 12.64 -10.09 -3.07
CA VAL A 339 12.99 -10.02 -4.50
C VAL A 339 11.83 -9.45 -5.31
N ILE A 340 10.60 -9.88 -5.02
CA ILE A 340 9.39 -9.36 -5.67
C ILE A 340 9.20 -7.86 -5.36
N GLN A 341 9.36 -7.47 -4.09
CA GLN A 341 9.25 -6.06 -3.69
C GLN A 341 10.26 -5.16 -4.40
N LEU A 342 11.52 -5.59 -4.49
CA LEU A 342 12.58 -4.82 -5.15
C LEU A 342 12.33 -4.63 -6.65
N ASN A 343 11.55 -5.49 -7.30
CA ASN A 343 11.35 -5.47 -8.75
C ASN A 343 9.95 -5.06 -9.22
N SER A 344 8.97 -4.96 -8.31
CA SER A 344 7.57 -4.73 -8.69
C SER A 344 7.14 -3.28 -8.77
N ASN A 345 7.82 -2.38 -8.04
CA ASN A 345 7.60 -0.94 -8.14
C ASN A 345 8.93 -0.26 -8.48
N PRO A 346 9.50 -0.54 -9.67
CA PRO A 346 10.84 -0.12 -10.00
C PRO A 346 10.90 1.41 -10.15
N MET A 347 12.01 2.00 -9.73
CA MET A 347 12.20 3.44 -9.76
C MET A 347 12.35 3.96 -11.20
N PRO A 348 11.89 5.18 -11.52
CA PRO A 348 12.12 5.77 -12.84
C PRO A 348 13.62 5.90 -13.17
N PRO A 349 14.06 5.74 -14.44
CA PRO A 349 15.48 5.87 -14.83
C PRO A 349 16.15 7.19 -14.42
N ARG A 350 15.40 8.30 -14.43
CA ARG A 350 15.91 9.60 -13.95
C ARG A 350 16.29 9.59 -12.46
N THR A 351 15.59 8.79 -11.65
CA THR A 351 15.90 8.61 -10.22
C THR A 351 17.24 7.93 -10.07
N ALA A 352 17.46 6.85 -10.81
CA ALA A 352 18.71 6.11 -10.76
C ALA A 352 19.90 7.01 -11.13
N LYS A 353 19.76 7.81 -12.19
CA LYS A 353 20.79 8.76 -12.62
C LYS A 353 21.09 9.80 -11.54
N LEU A 354 20.07 10.37 -10.90
CA LEU A 354 20.25 11.29 -9.76
C LEU A 354 20.98 10.62 -8.59
N LEU A 355 20.60 9.40 -8.22
CA LEU A 355 21.28 8.69 -7.13
C LEU A 355 22.74 8.39 -7.46
N ILE A 356 23.05 7.99 -8.70
CA ILE A 356 24.42 7.79 -9.16
C ILE A 356 25.21 9.09 -9.03
N GLU A 357 24.68 10.21 -9.50
CA GLU A 357 25.32 11.52 -9.41
C GLU A 357 25.61 11.92 -7.95
N LEU A 358 24.61 11.81 -7.07
CA LEU A 358 24.74 12.12 -5.65
C LEU A 358 25.75 11.23 -4.93
N MET A 359 25.86 9.95 -5.32
CA MET A 359 26.88 9.06 -4.75
C MET A 359 28.27 9.38 -5.29
N GLN A 360 28.40 9.66 -6.59
CA GLN A 360 29.69 9.97 -7.23
C GLN A 360 30.30 11.29 -6.73
N ASN A 361 29.47 12.31 -6.50
CA ASN A 361 29.92 13.59 -5.97
C ASN A 361 30.04 13.60 -4.43
N GLY A 362 29.74 12.49 -3.77
CA GLY A 362 29.85 12.33 -2.32
C GLY A 362 28.77 13.05 -1.52
N SER A 363 27.65 13.46 -2.13
CA SER A 363 26.50 14.09 -1.44
C SER A 363 25.58 13.06 -0.76
N LEU A 364 25.59 11.81 -1.22
CA LEU A 364 24.82 10.71 -0.66
C LEU A 364 25.75 9.53 -0.33
N ILE A 365 25.66 9.03 0.91
CA ILE A 365 26.37 7.83 1.34
C ILE A 365 25.34 6.77 1.72
N ILE A 366 25.44 5.59 1.10
CA ILE A 366 24.58 4.45 1.45
C ILE A 366 25.34 3.47 2.34
N LYS A 367 24.85 3.27 3.57
CA LYS A 367 25.46 2.33 4.53
C LYS A 367 24.58 1.10 4.75
N ARG A 368 25.20 -0.08 4.78
CA ARG A 368 24.54 -1.36 5.08
C ARG A 368 24.73 -1.76 6.54
N GLY A 369 23.88 -2.66 7.02
CA GLY A 369 24.08 -3.32 8.30
C GLY A 369 23.72 -2.47 9.50
N LEU A 370 22.83 -1.48 9.36
CA LEU A 370 22.29 -0.74 10.51
C LEU A 370 21.73 -1.74 11.53
N GLU A 371 22.25 -1.67 12.76
CA GLU A 371 21.93 -2.58 13.85
C GLU A 371 21.09 -1.89 14.91
N ASN A 372 21.51 -0.72 15.37
CA ASN A 372 20.79 0.05 16.38
C ASN A 372 20.91 1.56 16.16
N ILE A 373 19.98 2.29 16.77
CA ILE A 373 20.02 3.75 16.90
C ILE A 373 19.72 4.09 18.35
N THR A 374 20.62 4.83 18.99
CA THR A 374 20.40 5.38 20.32
C THR A 374 20.46 6.91 20.28
N HIS A 375 19.96 7.57 21.32
CA HIS A 375 20.06 9.01 21.47
C HIS A 375 20.71 9.35 22.82
N ASP A 376 21.80 10.10 22.82
CA ASP A 376 22.59 10.42 24.02
C ASP A 376 22.13 11.69 24.77
N GLY A 377 21.05 12.31 24.30
CA GLY A 377 20.52 13.57 24.82
C GLY A 377 20.87 14.77 23.95
N GLN A 378 21.78 14.63 22.99
CA GLN A 378 22.13 15.65 22.01
C GLN A 378 22.09 15.14 20.57
N LEU A 379 22.60 13.93 20.32
CA LEU A 379 22.74 13.36 18.99
C LEU A 379 22.21 11.93 18.94
N PHE A 380 21.83 11.51 17.74
CA PHE A 380 21.53 10.12 17.42
C PHE A 380 22.80 9.40 17.03
N ASN A 381 23.09 8.30 17.72
CA ASN A 381 24.27 7.46 17.53
C ASN A 381 23.85 6.20 16.75
N LEU A 382 24.31 6.05 15.51
CA LEU A 382 24.01 4.90 14.65
C LEU A 382 25.12 3.85 14.76
N THR A 383 24.75 2.60 15.02
CA THR A 383 25.68 1.47 15.02
C THR A 383 25.43 0.53 13.84
N PHE A 384 26.52 0.09 13.22
CA PHE A 384 26.48 -0.81 12.08
C PHE A 384 27.22 -2.10 12.40
N LYS A 385 26.71 -3.21 11.87
CA LYS A 385 27.35 -4.53 11.97
C LYS A 385 28.79 -4.48 11.52
N ASP A 386 29.65 -5.19 12.25
CA ASP A 386 31.07 -5.36 11.96
C ASP A 386 31.87 -4.05 11.93
N THR A 387 31.34 -2.98 12.55
CA THR A 387 32.05 -1.71 12.74
C THR A 387 32.06 -1.32 14.22
N SER A 388 33.21 -0.88 14.72
CA SER A 388 33.35 -0.29 16.06
C SER A 388 33.08 1.21 16.09
N SER A 389 32.90 1.83 14.91
CA SER A 389 32.60 3.24 14.75
C SER A 389 31.11 3.50 14.90
N CYS A 390 30.79 4.57 15.63
CA CYS A 390 29.45 5.14 15.64
C CYS A 390 29.42 6.40 14.78
N ASP A 391 28.34 6.59 14.03
CA ASP A 391 28.09 7.84 13.31
C ASP A 391 27.03 8.66 14.04
N ASP A 392 27.35 9.92 14.34
CA ASP A 392 26.43 10.82 15.04
C ASP A 392 25.64 11.72 14.09
N PHE A 393 24.35 11.93 14.37
CA PHE A 393 23.44 12.74 13.59
C PHE A 393 22.55 13.62 14.45
N ASN A 394 22.14 14.75 13.90
CA ASN A 394 21.16 15.64 14.53
C ASN A 394 19.73 15.19 14.23
N ILE A 395 19.50 14.69 13.01
CA ILE A 395 18.17 14.39 12.49
C ILE A 395 18.12 12.97 11.95
N ILE A 396 17.07 12.24 12.32
CA ILE A 396 16.72 10.94 11.79
C ILE A 396 15.39 11.04 11.05
N ILE A 397 15.40 10.75 9.75
CA ILE A 397 14.18 10.69 8.94
C ILE A 397 13.79 9.22 8.74
N ASN A 398 12.67 8.81 9.31
CA ASN A 398 12.19 7.45 9.20
C ASN A 398 11.54 7.20 7.84
N ALA A 399 12.05 6.22 7.10
CA ALA A 399 11.51 5.74 5.82
C ALA A 399 11.43 4.21 5.81
N THR A 400 11.19 3.59 6.97
CA THR A 400 11.15 2.13 7.14
C THR A 400 9.87 1.48 6.60
N GLY A 401 8.86 2.29 6.28
CA GLY A 401 7.56 1.85 5.77
C GLY A 401 6.55 1.60 6.88
N ALA A 402 5.30 1.36 6.47
CA ALA A 402 4.18 1.15 7.37
C ALA A 402 4.22 -0.21 8.06
N LYS A 403 3.67 -0.28 9.28
CA LYS A 403 3.43 -1.51 10.04
C LYS A 403 2.67 -2.53 9.21
N THR A 404 2.91 -3.80 9.49
CA THR A 404 2.33 -4.90 8.72
C THR A 404 1.61 -5.93 9.57
N HIS A 405 1.83 -5.97 10.89
CA HIS A 405 1.14 -6.87 11.81
C HIS A 405 0.40 -6.11 12.90
N LEU A 406 -0.71 -6.68 13.39
CA LEU A 406 -1.48 -6.03 14.46
C LEU A 406 -0.70 -5.92 15.77
N ALA A 407 0.21 -6.86 16.04
CA ALA A 407 1.09 -6.84 17.22
C ALA A 407 2.12 -5.69 17.21
N GLU A 408 2.28 -4.98 16.09
CA GLU A 408 3.19 -3.84 15.95
C GLU A 408 2.48 -2.49 16.18
N LEU A 409 1.14 -2.51 16.30
CA LEU A 409 0.33 -1.30 16.40
C LEU A 409 0.51 -0.61 17.76
N ASP A 410 0.32 0.71 17.74
CA ASP A 410 0.30 1.57 18.92
C ASP A 410 -0.84 2.60 18.78
N GLU A 411 -0.82 3.64 19.62
CA GLU A 411 -1.84 4.69 19.66
C GLU A 411 -2.13 5.38 18.30
N ASP A 412 -1.17 5.38 17.35
CA ASP A 412 -1.40 5.96 16.02
C ASP A 412 -2.38 5.12 15.18
N ASP A 413 -2.58 3.84 15.55
CA ASP A 413 -3.46 2.89 14.88
C ASP A 413 -4.62 2.44 15.79
N GLN A 414 -5.03 3.30 16.73
CA GLN A 414 -5.97 2.98 17.81
C GLN A 414 -7.30 2.39 17.33
N LEU A 415 -7.83 2.85 16.19
CA LEU A 415 -9.06 2.29 15.60
C LEU A 415 -8.93 0.78 15.34
N VAL A 416 -7.81 0.33 14.80
CA VAL A 416 -7.57 -1.08 14.49
C VAL A 416 -7.36 -1.90 15.76
N ILE A 417 -6.64 -1.34 16.74
CA ILE A 417 -6.48 -1.92 18.08
C ILE A 417 -7.85 -2.14 18.74
N ASN A 418 -8.74 -1.16 18.64
CA ASN A 418 -10.10 -1.27 19.19
C ASN A 418 -10.91 -2.36 18.49
N LEU A 419 -10.86 -2.43 17.15
CA LEU A 419 -11.51 -3.48 16.37
C LEU A 419 -11.03 -4.89 16.76
N GLU A 420 -9.72 -5.06 17.00
CA GLU A 420 -9.14 -6.33 17.45
C GLU A 420 -9.59 -6.68 18.87
N ASN A 421 -9.50 -5.72 19.81
CA ASN A 421 -9.94 -5.90 21.20
C ASN A 421 -11.42 -6.28 21.30
N ARG A 422 -12.26 -5.74 20.40
CA ARG A 422 -13.69 -6.04 20.29
C ARG A 422 -13.97 -7.34 19.56
N ARG A 423 -12.94 -8.02 19.06
CA ARG A 423 -13.04 -9.26 18.29
C ARG A 423 -13.85 -9.08 17.01
N ILE A 424 -13.86 -7.88 16.42
CA ILE A 424 -14.45 -7.63 15.09
C ILE A 424 -13.49 -8.12 14.01
N VAL A 425 -12.18 -7.89 14.21
CA VAL A 425 -11.11 -8.42 13.36
C VAL A 425 -10.23 -9.39 14.16
N GLN A 426 -9.45 -10.20 13.45
CA GLN A 426 -8.32 -10.96 14.02
C GLN A 426 -7.10 -10.79 13.13
N ALA A 427 -5.91 -10.82 13.74
CA ALA A 427 -4.64 -10.82 13.01
C ALA A 427 -4.54 -12.04 12.07
N HIS A 428 -4.03 -11.82 10.86
CA HIS A 428 -3.59 -12.89 9.97
C HIS A 428 -2.10 -13.18 10.23
N PRO A 429 -1.66 -14.45 10.29
CA PRO A 429 -0.27 -14.79 10.63
C PRO A 429 0.80 -14.12 9.77
N MET A 430 0.48 -13.84 8.49
CA MET A 430 1.39 -13.24 7.51
C MET A 430 1.28 -11.69 7.41
N GLY A 431 0.56 -11.06 8.35
CA GLY A 431 0.33 -9.62 8.41
C GLY A 431 -1.14 -9.23 8.18
N GLY A 432 -1.54 -8.08 8.73
CA GLY A 432 -2.89 -7.53 8.56
C GLY A 432 -3.95 -8.36 9.27
N ILE A 433 -5.18 -8.32 8.76
CA ILE A 433 -6.33 -9.04 9.30
C ILE A 433 -6.76 -10.20 8.41
N GLN A 434 -7.42 -11.18 9.03
CA GLN A 434 -8.04 -12.27 8.30
C GLN A 434 -9.29 -11.78 7.56
N ILE A 435 -9.32 -12.05 6.25
CA ILE A 435 -10.48 -11.84 5.38
C ILE A 435 -10.76 -13.11 4.56
N VAL A 436 -11.92 -13.15 3.91
CA VAL A 436 -12.19 -14.08 2.81
C VAL A 436 -11.48 -13.56 1.55
N PRO A 437 -10.55 -14.33 0.94
CA PRO A 437 -9.74 -13.87 -0.19
C PRO A 437 -10.55 -13.39 -1.41
N GLU A 438 -11.69 -14.02 -1.67
CA GLU A 438 -12.52 -13.78 -2.85
C GLU A 438 -13.42 -12.54 -2.71
N THR A 439 -13.91 -12.25 -1.51
CA THR A 439 -14.93 -11.22 -1.26
C THR A 439 -14.45 -10.08 -0.37
N ASN A 440 -13.25 -10.20 0.23
CA ASN A 440 -12.69 -9.27 1.22
C ASN A 440 -13.53 -9.10 2.50
N GLN A 441 -14.48 -9.99 2.74
CA GLN A 441 -15.26 -9.99 3.97
C GLN A 441 -14.37 -10.28 5.18
N ILE A 442 -14.57 -9.50 6.24
CA ILE A 442 -13.80 -9.65 7.48
C ILE A 442 -14.17 -10.97 8.15
N ILE A 443 -13.16 -11.70 8.63
CA ILE A 443 -13.35 -12.88 9.47
C ILE A 443 -13.12 -12.49 10.93
N SER A 444 -14.22 -12.44 11.68
CA SER A 444 -14.22 -12.17 13.12
C SER A 444 -13.98 -13.45 13.91
N PRO A 445 -13.14 -13.42 14.97
CA PRO A 445 -12.98 -14.56 15.89
C PRO A 445 -14.20 -14.74 16.80
N ARG A 446 -15.12 -13.77 16.86
CA ARG A 446 -16.35 -13.83 17.66
C ARG A 446 -17.58 -14.19 16.82
N TYR A 447 -17.68 -13.65 15.62
CA TYR A 447 -18.88 -13.70 14.80
C TYR A 447 -18.72 -14.52 13.50
N GLY A 448 -17.53 -15.07 13.25
CA GLY A 448 -17.23 -15.76 12.00
C GLY A 448 -17.10 -14.79 10.82
N THR A 449 -17.49 -15.23 9.62
CA THR A 449 -17.47 -14.37 8.42
C THR A 449 -18.54 -13.28 8.53
N LEU A 450 -18.12 -12.03 8.58
CA LEU A 450 -19.01 -10.88 8.62
C LEU A 450 -19.60 -10.63 7.23
N THR A 451 -20.90 -10.86 7.08
CA THR A 451 -21.56 -10.74 5.77
C THR A 451 -21.65 -9.31 5.26
N ASN A 452 -21.54 -8.35 6.17
CA ASN A 452 -21.76 -6.93 5.95
C ASN A 452 -20.60 -6.03 6.43
N ALA A 453 -19.39 -6.59 6.54
CA ALA A 453 -18.17 -5.81 6.75
C ALA A 453 -17.05 -6.30 5.85
N VAL A 454 -16.48 -5.37 5.08
CA VAL A 454 -15.41 -5.62 4.10
C VAL A 454 -14.22 -4.74 4.41
N ALA A 455 -13.00 -5.27 4.30
CA ALA A 455 -11.77 -4.48 4.43
C ALA A 455 -11.00 -4.46 3.10
N ILE A 456 -10.48 -3.30 2.69
CA ILE A 456 -9.69 -3.16 1.45
C ILE A 456 -8.48 -2.27 1.73
N GLY A 457 -7.32 -2.63 1.18
CA GLY A 457 -6.08 -1.89 1.34
C GLY A 457 -5.06 -2.63 2.21
N GLN A 458 -4.11 -1.89 2.80
CA GLN A 458 -2.95 -2.48 3.48
C GLN A 458 -3.33 -3.39 4.64
N LEU A 459 -4.45 -3.11 5.32
CA LEU A 459 -4.95 -3.93 6.43
C LEU A 459 -5.19 -5.39 6.03
N THR A 460 -5.32 -5.70 4.73
CA THR A 460 -5.54 -7.06 4.21
C THR A 460 -4.27 -7.74 3.68
N ASN A 461 -3.08 -7.16 3.89
CA ASN A 461 -1.81 -7.57 3.26
C ASN A 461 -1.39 -9.04 3.47
N GLY A 462 -1.82 -9.71 4.54
CA GLY A 462 -1.55 -11.13 4.75
C GLY A 462 -2.32 -12.05 3.80
N VAL A 463 -3.50 -11.62 3.35
CA VAL A 463 -4.32 -12.35 2.37
C VAL A 463 -4.12 -11.79 0.96
N ASN A 464 -4.13 -10.46 0.82
CA ASN A 464 -3.88 -9.73 -0.43
C ASN A 464 -2.39 -9.38 -0.58
N LYS A 465 -1.55 -10.41 -0.59
CA LYS A 465 -0.10 -10.27 -0.56
C LYS A 465 0.45 -9.39 -1.69
N LEU A 466 1.12 -8.29 -1.31
CA LEU A 466 1.75 -7.32 -2.22
C LEU A 466 0.80 -6.65 -3.23
N ARG A 467 -0.52 -6.64 -2.95
CA ARG A 467 -1.56 -6.05 -3.82
C ARG A 467 -1.95 -4.64 -3.42
N ASN A 468 -0.97 -3.76 -3.30
CA ASN A 468 -1.14 -2.36 -2.90
C ASN A 468 -1.13 -1.35 -4.08
N GLY A 469 -1.00 -1.82 -5.32
CA GLY A 469 -1.08 -0.96 -6.50
C GLY A 469 -2.51 -0.48 -6.77
N VAL A 470 -2.67 0.74 -7.31
CA VAL A 470 -3.98 1.36 -7.58
C VAL A 470 -4.90 0.43 -8.37
N LYS A 471 -4.45 -0.12 -9.50
CA LYS A 471 -5.24 -1.04 -10.32
C LYS A 471 -5.71 -2.29 -9.54
N MET A 472 -4.85 -2.82 -8.67
CA MET A 472 -5.18 -3.99 -7.84
C MET A 472 -6.21 -3.66 -6.76
N ILE A 473 -6.15 -2.45 -6.19
CA ILE A 473 -7.15 -1.95 -5.23
C ILE A 473 -8.50 -1.77 -5.94
N VAL A 474 -8.52 -1.12 -7.10
CA VAL A 474 -9.76 -0.94 -7.88
C VAL A 474 -10.38 -2.29 -8.26
N SER A 475 -9.56 -3.27 -8.66
CA SER A 475 -10.04 -4.63 -8.93
C SER A 475 -10.64 -5.32 -7.71
N GLN A 476 -10.07 -5.13 -6.51
CA GLN A 476 -10.65 -5.64 -5.26
C GLN A 476 -12.01 -4.99 -4.96
N VAL A 477 -12.12 -3.69 -5.21
CA VAL A 477 -13.34 -2.91 -4.99
C VAL A 477 -14.49 -3.39 -5.84
N VAL A 478 -14.26 -3.65 -7.14
CA VAL A 478 -15.33 -4.13 -8.05
C VAL A 478 -15.98 -5.39 -7.48
N ASN A 479 -15.17 -6.40 -7.15
CA ASN A 479 -15.68 -7.65 -6.59
C ASN A 479 -16.41 -7.45 -5.25
N ALA A 480 -15.90 -6.58 -4.38
CA ALA A 480 -16.49 -6.32 -3.07
C ALA A 480 -17.84 -5.60 -3.14
N VAL A 481 -17.99 -4.66 -4.08
CA VAL A 481 -19.24 -3.92 -4.28
C VAL A 481 -20.30 -4.78 -4.97
N ASP A 482 -19.90 -5.60 -5.94
CA ASP A 482 -20.83 -6.56 -6.58
C ASP A 482 -21.42 -7.52 -5.53
N TYR A 483 -20.59 -7.99 -4.58
CA TYR A 483 -21.04 -8.82 -3.47
C TYR A 483 -22.06 -8.12 -2.56
N LEU A 484 -21.91 -6.81 -2.28
CA LEU A 484 -22.89 -6.04 -1.51
C LEU A 484 -24.27 -6.06 -2.19
N TYR A 485 -24.33 -5.86 -3.50
CA TYR A 485 -25.60 -5.85 -4.23
C TYR A 485 -26.22 -7.24 -4.37
N GLU A 486 -25.41 -8.29 -4.50
CA GLU A 486 -25.88 -9.66 -4.38
C GLU A 486 -26.49 -9.93 -3.00
N HIS A 487 -25.83 -9.48 -1.94
CA HIS A 487 -26.30 -9.63 -0.56
C HIS A 487 -27.64 -8.89 -0.33
N GLN A 488 -27.74 -7.64 -0.79
CA GLN A 488 -28.98 -6.85 -0.72
C GLN A 488 -30.15 -7.55 -1.45
N SER A 489 -29.86 -8.15 -2.60
CA SER A 489 -30.86 -8.89 -3.39
C SER A 489 -31.35 -10.14 -2.66
N ARG A 490 -30.47 -10.86 -1.97
CA ARG A 490 -30.83 -12.04 -1.16
C ARG A 490 -31.73 -11.66 0.02
N LEU A 491 -31.35 -10.64 0.78
CA LEU A 491 -32.15 -10.13 1.90
C LEU A 491 -33.56 -9.69 1.47
N SER A 492 -33.66 -9.06 0.29
CA SER A 492 -34.95 -8.63 -0.27
C SER A 492 -35.85 -9.83 -0.61
N ARG A 493 -35.29 -10.92 -1.16
CA ARG A 493 -36.03 -12.15 -1.48
C ARG A 493 -36.50 -12.89 -0.23
N ASP A 494 -35.65 -12.99 0.80
CA ASP A 494 -36.00 -13.66 2.05
C ASP A 494 -37.13 -12.95 2.81
N ASN A 495 -37.17 -11.61 2.73
CA ASN A 495 -38.25 -10.82 3.30
C ASN A 495 -39.59 -10.95 2.55
N ILE A 496 -39.55 -11.27 1.25
CA ILE A 496 -40.75 -11.57 0.45
C ILE A 496 -41.25 -13.00 0.75
N SER A 497 -40.35 -13.95 0.97
CA SER A 497 -40.68 -15.35 1.30
C SER A 497 -41.29 -15.53 2.71
N LYS A 498 -41.01 -14.59 3.63
CA LYS A 498 -41.53 -14.58 5.00
C LYS A 498 -42.84 -13.81 5.19
N LYS A 499 -43.36 -13.16 4.14
CA LYS A 499 -44.69 -12.52 4.11
C LYS A 499 -45.65 -13.39 3.32
#